data_AF-A0A7L9FH17-F1
#
_entry.id   AF-A0A7L9FH17-F1
#
_cell.length_a   1.000
_cell.length_b   1.000
_cell.length_c   1.000
_cell.angle_alpha   90.00
_cell.angle_beta   90.00
_cell.angle_gamma   90.00
#
_symmetry.space_group_name_H-M   'P 1'
#
loop_
_entity.id
_entity.type
_entity.pdbx_description
1 polymer ?
#
loop_
_entity_poly.entity_id
_entity_poly.type
_entity_poly.pdbx_seq_one_letter_code
_entity_poly.pdbx_strand_id
1 'polypeptide(L)'
;MLAVEDGIPNWALMEEEILVVEDEKNVYFNFPYSLYKKTIEKELARLSPTVKVKDDPLGGKRALIILDKQAGSEVKAWLSLAMKQLGNKYFVTELEII
;
A
#
# COMPACT_ATOMS: atom_id res chain seq x y z
N MET A 1 -20.75 13.24 4.47
CA MET A 1 -19.73 13.32 5.54
C MET A 1 -18.96 12.01 5.48
N LEU A 2 -17.76 12.00 4.90
CA LEU A 2 -16.96 10.78 4.78
C LEU A 2 -16.38 10.48 6.17
N ALA A 3 -16.75 9.33 6.73
CA ALA A 3 -16.23 8.86 8.01
C ALA A 3 -14.72 8.65 7.88
N VAL A 4 -13.96 9.45 8.62
CA VAL A 4 -12.53 9.26 8.84
C VAL A 4 -12.42 8.24 9.98
N GLU A 5 -12.56 6.95 9.67
CA GLU A 5 -12.11 5.93 10.62
C GLU A 5 -10.57 5.90 10.55
N ASP A 6 -9.93 6.26 11.66
CA ASP A 6 -8.49 6.13 11.94
C ASP A 6 -7.50 7.01 11.15
N GLY A 7 -7.88 8.22 10.70
CA GLY A 7 -6.92 9.15 10.09
C GLY A 7 -6.31 8.66 8.77
N ILE A 8 -6.91 7.61 8.18
CA ILE A 8 -6.55 7.08 6.88
C ILE A 8 -7.59 7.61 5.90
N PRO A 9 -7.26 8.61 5.05
CA PRO A 9 -8.20 9.15 4.09
C PRO A 9 -8.87 8.04 3.27
N ASN A 10 -10.17 8.18 3.01
CA ASN A 10 -10.86 7.30 2.08
C ASN A 10 -10.48 7.70 0.65
N TRP A 11 -9.34 7.20 0.16
CA TRP A 11 -8.84 7.48 -1.18
C TRP A 11 -9.66 6.72 -2.21
N ALA A 12 -10.20 7.43 -3.19
CA ALA A 12 -10.81 6.83 -4.38
C ALA A 12 -9.72 6.24 -5.28
N LEU A 13 -9.37 4.96 -5.07
CA LEU A 13 -8.27 4.30 -5.77
C LEU A 13 -8.76 3.51 -6.97
N MET A 14 -7.96 3.47 -8.04
CA MET A 14 -8.21 2.53 -9.14
C MET A 14 -7.78 1.10 -8.75
N GLU A 15 -8.31 0.08 -9.44
CA GLU A 15 -7.97 -1.33 -9.17
C GLU A 15 -6.48 -1.63 -9.39
N GLU A 16 -5.85 -0.91 -10.33
CA GLU A 16 -4.44 -1.05 -10.70
C GLU A 16 -3.49 -0.18 -9.87
N GLU A 17 -4.02 0.77 -9.12
CA GLU A 17 -3.21 1.73 -8.37
C GLU A 17 -2.63 1.09 -7.12
N ILE A 18 -1.35 1.33 -6.85
CA ILE A 18 -0.71 1.09 -5.56
C ILE A 18 -0.44 2.46 -4.95
N LEU A 19 -1.11 2.76 -3.85
CA LEU A 19 -0.90 4.03 -3.14
C LEU A 19 0.13 3.82 -2.02
N VAL A 20 1.17 4.65 -2.02
CA VAL A 20 2.14 4.76 -0.93
C VAL A 20 1.98 6.12 -0.27
N VAL A 21 1.71 6.13 1.02
CA VAL A 21 1.58 7.35 1.81
C VAL A 21 2.60 7.32 2.92
N GLU A 22 3.21 8.46 3.21
CA GLU A 22 4.27 8.58 4.18
C GLU A 22 3.99 9.76 5.12
N ASP A 23 3.93 9.51 6.44
CA ASP A 23 3.85 10.55 7.48
C ASP A 23 5.19 10.61 8.25
N GLU A 24 5.29 11.27 9.41
CA GLU A 24 6.55 11.35 10.17
C GLU A 24 7.05 10.00 10.73
N LYS A 25 6.14 9.06 11.01
CA LYS A 25 6.42 7.84 11.79
C LYS A 25 6.31 6.56 10.98
N ASN A 26 5.44 6.55 9.97
CA ASN A 26 5.03 5.36 9.27
C ASN A 26 5.04 5.56 7.75
N VAL A 27 5.10 4.43 7.06
CA VAL A 27 4.79 4.32 5.64
C VAL A 27 3.63 3.35 5.47
N TYR A 28 2.63 3.80 4.73
CA TYR A 28 1.40 3.09 4.44
C TYR A 28 1.42 2.65 2.98
N PHE A 29 1.21 1.36 2.74
CA PHE A 29 1.08 0.83 1.39
C PHE A 29 -0.31 0.25 1.21
N ASN A 30 -1.04 0.77 0.24
CA ASN A 30 -2.38 0.32 -0.06
C ASN A 30 -2.35 -0.43 -1.40
N PHE A 31 -2.30 -1.76 -1.33
CA PHE A 31 -2.20 -2.63 -2.49
C PHE A 31 -3.57 -3.18 -2.91
N PRO A 32 -3.78 -3.45 -4.21
CA PRO A 32 -4.82 -4.34 -4.67
C PRO A 32 -4.66 -5.72 -4.00
N TYR A 33 -5.74 -6.27 -3.44
CA TYR A 33 -5.65 -7.48 -2.59
C TYR A 33 -5.12 -8.70 -3.37
N SER A 34 -5.45 -8.81 -4.65
CA SER A 34 -4.98 -9.89 -5.53
C SER A 34 -3.46 -9.85 -5.71
N LEU A 35 -2.88 -8.65 -5.89
CA LEU A 35 -1.44 -8.44 -5.94
C LEU A 35 -0.78 -8.76 -4.59
N TYR A 36 -1.40 -8.29 -3.50
CA TYR A 36 -0.89 -8.54 -2.16
C TYR A 36 -0.76 -10.05 -1.88
N LYS A 37 -1.84 -10.82 -2.07
CA LYS A 37 -1.85 -12.26 -1.79
C LYS A 37 -0.94 -13.08 -2.70
N LYS A 38 -0.79 -12.67 -3.97
CA LYS A 38 0.02 -13.42 -4.93
C LYS A 38 1.52 -13.22 -4.70
N THR A 39 1.92 -11.99 -4.36
CA THR A 39 3.34 -11.60 -4.37
C THR A 39 3.76 -10.92 -3.08
N ILE A 40 3.13 -9.81 -2.72
CA ILE A 40 3.63 -8.89 -1.68
C ILE A 40 3.66 -9.54 -0.29
N GLU A 41 2.67 -10.35 0.07
CA GLU A 41 2.55 -10.98 1.39
C GLU A 41 3.81 -11.76 1.79
N LYS A 42 4.41 -12.50 0.84
CA LYS A 42 5.61 -13.30 1.09
C LYS A 42 6.84 -12.43 1.32
N GLU A 43 6.96 -11.35 0.57
CA GLU A 43 8.09 -10.42 0.62
C GLU A 43 8.11 -9.63 1.93
N LEU A 44 6.92 -9.27 2.42
CA LEU A 44 6.76 -8.50 3.64
C LEU A 44 6.65 -9.33 4.91
N ALA A 45 6.50 -10.66 4.80
CA ALA A 45 6.31 -11.54 5.96
C ALA A 45 7.42 -11.40 7.02
N ARG A 46 8.66 -11.15 6.59
CA ARG A 46 9.82 -10.97 7.49
C ARG A 46 9.81 -9.67 8.30
N LEU A 47 9.00 -8.69 7.89
CA LEU A 47 8.96 -7.34 8.48
C LEU A 47 7.86 -7.18 9.53
N SER A 48 7.09 -8.23 9.82
CA SER A 48 5.97 -8.21 10.78
C SER A 48 5.02 -7.00 10.62
N PRO A 49 4.52 -6.71 9.40
CA PRO A 49 3.68 -5.54 9.16
C PRO A 49 2.33 -5.63 9.87
N THR A 50 1.74 -4.47 10.18
CA THR A 50 0.30 -4.41 10.46
C THR A 50 -0.46 -4.42 9.14
N VAL A 51 -1.43 -5.32 9.01
CA VAL A 51 -2.22 -5.47 7.78
C VAL A 51 -3.71 -5.28 8.08
N LYS A 52 -4.34 -4.33 7.40
CA LYS A 52 -5.79 -4.13 7.41
C LYS A 52 -6.34 -4.42 6.01
N VAL A 53 -7.35 -5.28 5.91
CA VAL A 53 -8.03 -5.57 4.63
C VAL A 53 -9.38 -4.85 4.63
N LYS A 54 -9.65 -4.10 3.56
CA LYS A 54 -10.91 -3.38 3.39
C LYS A 54 -11.36 -3.41 1.93
N ASP A 55 -12.65 -3.22 1.72
CA ASP A 55 -13.20 -3.00 0.38
C ASP A 55 -13.21 -1.50 0.08
N ASP A 56 -12.67 -1.14 -1.08
CA ASP A 56 -12.67 0.20 -1.64
C ASP A 56 -13.79 0.32 -2.69
N PRO A 57 -14.61 1.40 -2.67
CA PRO A 57 -15.73 1.54 -3.59
C PRO A 57 -15.35 1.53 -5.08
N LEU A 58 -14.13 1.95 -5.43
CA LEU A 58 -13.65 2.01 -6.82
C LEU A 58 -12.49 1.04 -7.06
N GLY A 59 -11.64 0.84 -6.05
CA GLY A 59 -10.43 0.03 -6.17
C GLY A 59 -10.59 -1.44 -5.79
N GLY A 60 -11.82 -1.87 -5.50
CA GLY A 60 -12.15 -3.23 -5.10
C GLY A 60 -11.55 -3.62 -3.74
N LYS A 61 -11.32 -4.92 -3.51
CA LYS A 61 -10.73 -5.41 -2.27
C LYS A 61 -9.25 -5.02 -2.17
N ARG A 62 -8.83 -4.46 -1.03
CA ARG A 62 -7.47 -3.92 -0.83
C ARG A 62 -6.82 -4.37 0.48
N ALA A 63 -5.49 -4.40 0.48
CA ALA A 63 -4.66 -4.65 1.64
C ALA A 63 -3.84 -3.41 1.98
N LEU A 64 -4.15 -2.79 3.11
CA LEU A 64 -3.37 -1.71 3.70
C LEU A 64 -2.30 -2.29 4.62
N ILE A 65 -1.05 -2.00 4.32
CA ILE A 65 0.13 -2.40 5.08
C ILE A 65 0.68 -1.17 5.77
N ILE A 66 0.94 -1.28 7.06
CA ILE A 66 1.52 -0.21 7.87
C ILE A 66 2.86 -0.70 8.41
N LEU A 67 3.90 0.08 8.12
CA LEU A 67 5.28 -0.16 8.55
C LEU A 67 5.84 1.10 9.18
N ASP A 68 6.82 0.94 10.07
CA ASP A 68 7.65 2.07 10.50
C ASP A 68 8.46 2.65 9.32
N LYS A 69 9.04 3.82 9.53
CA LYS A 69 9.85 4.52 8.52
C LYS A 69 10.97 3.71 7.90
N GLN A 70 11.70 2.94 8.70
CA GLN A 70 12.87 2.22 8.23
C GLN A 70 12.43 1.05 7.34
N ALA A 71 11.54 0.20 7.85
CA ALA A 71 11.00 -0.92 7.09
C ALA A 71 10.21 -0.43 5.86
N GLY A 72 9.46 0.65 5.99
CA GLY A 72 8.75 1.30 4.89
C GLY A 72 9.70 1.74 3.77
N SER A 73 10.81 2.39 4.12
CA SER A 73 11.82 2.83 3.14
C SER A 73 12.46 1.64 2.40
N GLU A 74 12.74 0.54 3.09
CA GLU A 74 13.21 -0.71 2.46
C GLU A 74 12.19 -1.25 1.44
N VAL A 75 10.91 -1.23 1.80
CA VAL A 75 9.83 -1.72 0.93
C VAL A 75 9.61 -0.79 -0.27
N LYS A 76 9.69 0.54 -0.11
CA LYS A 76 9.63 1.49 -1.25
C LYS A 76 10.75 1.23 -2.27
N ALA A 77 11.97 1.04 -1.79
CA ALA A 77 13.11 0.72 -2.65
C ALA A 77 12.91 -0.62 -3.37
N TRP A 78 12.48 -1.65 -2.65
CA TRP A 78 12.16 -2.94 -3.24
C TRP A 78 11.03 -2.86 -4.26
N LEU A 79 9.93 -2.16 -3.94
CA LEU A 79 8.77 -2.01 -4.81
C LEU A 79 9.18 -1.34 -6.12
N SER A 80 10.01 -0.29 -6.07
CA SER A 80 10.54 0.40 -7.25
C SER A 80 11.30 -0.53 -8.20
N LEU A 81 12.01 -1.53 -7.67
CA LEU A 81 12.67 -2.56 -8.46
C LEU A 81 11.68 -3.62 -8.98
N ALA A 82 10.74 -4.02 -8.12
CA ALA A 82 9.73 -5.04 -8.42
C ALA A 82 8.71 -4.57 -9.47
N MET A 83 8.42 -3.26 -9.56
CA MET A 83 7.48 -2.72 -10.55
C MET A 83 7.83 -3.10 -11.98
N LYS A 84 9.12 -3.24 -12.32
CA LYS A 84 9.57 -3.72 -13.64
C LYS A 84 9.13 -5.14 -13.94
N GLN A 85 8.93 -5.96 -12.90
CA GLN A 85 8.55 -7.37 -12.99
C GLN A 85 7.04 -7.59 -12.82
N LEU A 86 6.36 -6.73 -12.06
CA LEU A 86 4.91 -6.76 -11.87
C LEU A 86 4.12 -6.39 -13.15
N GLY A 87 4.83 -5.87 -14.16
CA GLY A 87 4.31 -5.58 -15.50
C GLY A 87 3.50 -4.28 -15.56
N ASN A 88 3.10 -3.88 -16.76
CA ASN A 88 2.37 -2.63 -17.04
C ASN A 88 0.95 -2.58 -16.45
N LYS A 89 0.55 -3.59 -15.67
CA LYS A 89 -0.79 -3.66 -15.07
C LYS A 89 -0.93 -2.70 -13.89
N TYR A 90 0.12 -2.49 -13.10
CA TYR A 90 0.05 -1.69 -11.89
C TYR A 90 0.87 -0.42 -12.01
N PHE A 91 0.48 0.64 -11.31
CA PHE A 91 1.26 1.87 -11.17
C PHE A 91 1.29 2.31 -9.70
N VAL A 92 2.31 3.08 -9.33
CA VAL A 92 2.51 3.56 -7.97
C VAL A 92 2.25 5.06 -7.91
N THR A 93 1.42 5.47 -6.96
CA THR A 93 1.24 6.87 -6.56
C THR A 93 1.88 7.05 -5.20
N GLU A 94 2.77 8.03 -5.05
CA GLU A 94 3.40 8.36 -3.76
C GLU A 94 2.92 9.71 -3.25
N LEU A 95 2.57 9.79 -1.97
CA LEU A 95 2.16 11.00 -1.27
C LEU A 95 2.92 11.14 0.05
N GLU A 96 3.37 12.36 0.33
CA GLU A 96 3.91 12.74 1.64
C GLU A 96 2.89 13.60 2.39
N ILE A 97 2.65 13.26 3.65
CA ILE A 97 1.85 14.07 4.57
C ILE A 97 2.84 14.91 5.38
N ILE A 98 2.85 16.22 5.11
CA ILE A 98 3.65 17.24 5.81
C ILE A 98 2.81 17.84 6.95
#